data_AF-A0A8T5ILE2-F1
#
_entry.id   AF-A0A8T5ILE2-F1
#
_cell.length_a   1.000
_cell.length_b   1.000
_cell.length_c   1.000
_cell.angle_alpha   90.00
_cell.angle_beta   90.00
_cell.angle_gamma   90.00
#
_symmetry.space_group_name_H-M   'P 1'
#
loop_
_entity.id
_entity.type
_entity.pdbx_description
1 polymer ?
#
loop_
_entity_poly.entity_id
_entity_poly.type
_entity_poly.pdbx_seq_one_letter_code
_entity_poly.pdbx_strand_id
1 'polypeptide(L)'
;MIISETTFEKTRKKVQDSPKNETIIFTSKDDDLNRKVLEKLPINILLLNQKNRKDFAKQRNSGLNQVLAKIAKKNKIQIGINFDELKEKNPKIKSQIIARVKQNIKLCNKNKIQMKFISKGKIKKSHDIKSLGLILSMPTWMTKEL
;
A
#
# COMPACT_ATOMS: atom_id res chain seq x y z
N MET A 1 -5.10 4.57 13.03
CA MET A 1 -5.87 3.30 13.07
C MET A 1 -5.69 2.43 11.81
N ILE A 2 -5.57 1.09 11.93
CA ILE A 2 -5.66 0.16 10.77
C ILE A 2 -7.08 -0.40 10.70
N ILE A 3 -7.78 -0.15 9.59
CA ILE A 3 -9.14 -0.64 9.35
C ILE A 3 -9.05 -1.75 8.29
N SER A 4 -9.38 -2.98 8.69
CA SER A 4 -9.61 -4.11 7.79
C SER A 4 -11.06 -4.53 7.90
N GLU A 5 -11.86 -4.18 6.90
CA GLU A 5 -13.30 -4.40 6.87
C GLU A 5 -13.68 -5.01 5.51
N THR A 6 -14.63 -5.95 5.54
CA THR A 6 -15.13 -6.63 4.33
C THR A 6 -16.25 -5.84 3.65
N THR A 7 -16.83 -4.85 4.32
CA THR A 7 -17.99 -4.09 3.80
C THR A 7 -17.70 -2.59 3.77
N PHE A 8 -18.09 -1.96 2.66
CA PHE A 8 -17.91 -0.52 2.45
C PHE A 8 -18.60 0.33 3.51
N GLU A 9 -19.81 -0.03 3.92
CA GLU A 9 -20.59 0.72 4.91
C GLU A 9 -19.96 0.71 6.30
N LYS A 10 -19.44 -0.44 6.72
CA LYS A 10 -18.73 -0.56 8.00
C LYS A 10 -17.40 0.19 7.97
N THR A 11 -16.70 0.13 6.83
CA THR A 11 -15.50 0.94 6.58
C THR A 11 -15.83 2.43 6.70
N ARG A 12 -16.92 2.88 6.08
CA ARG A 12 -17.38 4.27 6.13
C ARG A 12 -17.70 4.72 7.56
N LYS A 13 -18.45 3.91 8.32
CA LYS A 13 -18.78 4.21 9.72
C LYS A 13 -17.49 4.36 10.54
N LYS A 14 -16.56 3.41 10.48
CA LYS A 14 -15.28 3.52 11.19
C LYS A 14 -14.43 4.72 10.79
N VAL A 15 -14.44 5.10 9.51
CA VAL A 15 -13.75 6.31 9.03
C VAL A 15 -14.42 7.59 9.56
N GLN A 16 -15.75 7.61 9.68
CA GLN A 16 -16.50 8.73 10.25
C GLN A 16 -16.37 8.82 11.78
N ASP A 17 -16.34 7.67 12.46
CA ASP A 17 -16.17 7.57 13.91
C ASP A 17 -14.72 7.83 14.35
N SER A 18 -13.77 7.86 13.40
CA SER A 18 -12.35 8.13 13.69
C SER A 18 -12.11 9.61 13.98
N PRO A 19 -11.28 9.95 14.99
CA PRO A 19 -10.92 11.34 15.28
C PRO A 19 -10.16 11.96 14.10
N LYS A 20 -10.47 13.23 13.76
CA LYS A 20 -9.92 13.98 12.62
C LYS A 20 -8.39 14.06 12.55
N ASN A 21 -7.68 13.74 13.63
CA ASN A 21 -6.22 13.82 13.74
C ASN A 21 -5.49 12.47 13.57
N GLU A 22 -6.20 11.36 13.38
CA GLU A 22 -5.56 10.07 13.20
C GLU A 22 -5.28 9.72 11.74
N THR A 23 -4.11 9.14 11.50
CA THR A 23 -3.81 8.54 10.18
C THR A 23 -4.65 7.28 9.99
N ILE A 24 -5.57 7.35 9.03
CA ILE A 24 -6.45 6.24 8.67
C ILE A 24 -5.76 5.37 7.63
N ILE A 25 -5.44 4.13 8.01
CA ILE A 25 -4.83 3.13 7.15
C ILE A 25 -5.90 2.10 6.80
N PHE A 26 -6.25 1.98 5.53
CA PHE A 26 -7.23 1.00 5.06
C PHE A 26 -6.53 -0.21 4.43
N THR A 27 -7.01 -1.43 4.70
CA THR A 27 -6.52 -2.64 4.02
C THR A 27 -7.67 -3.58 3.67
N SER A 28 -7.67 -4.06 2.42
CA SER A 28 -8.60 -5.10 1.97
C SER A 28 -7.95 -5.99 0.91
N LYS A 29 -8.45 -7.23 0.82
CA LYS A 29 -8.10 -8.18 -0.24
C LYS A 29 -8.92 -7.96 -1.52
N ASP A 30 -10.04 -7.25 -1.41
CA ASP A 30 -10.97 -6.99 -2.51
C ASP A 30 -10.60 -5.69 -3.24
N ASP A 31 -10.29 -5.82 -4.53
CA ASP A 31 -9.87 -4.71 -5.40
C ASP A 31 -11.01 -3.73 -5.72
N ASP A 32 -12.26 -4.21 -5.80
CA ASP A 32 -13.41 -3.35 -6.06
C ASP A 32 -13.77 -2.53 -4.82
N LEU A 33 -13.63 -3.13 -3.65
CA LEU A 33 -13.76 -2.41 -2.39
C LEU A 33 -12.64 -1.36 -2.24
N ASN A 34 -11.40 -1.71 -2.57
CA ASN A 34 -10.28 -0.77 -2.59
C ASN A 34 -10.55 0.43 -3.51
N ARG A 35 -11.13 0.21 -4.70
CA ARG A 35 -11.54 1.30 -5.61
C ARG A 35 -12.58 2.21 -4.97
N LYS A 36 -13.67 1.65 -4.44
CA LYS A 36 -14.75 2.42 -3.79
C LYS A 36 -14.23 3.25 -2.61
N VAL A 37 -13.34 2.65 -1.80
CA VAL A 37 -12.72 3.33 -0.65
C VAL A 37 -11.82 4.48 -1.11
N LEU A 38 -10.96 4.24 -2.11
CA LEU A 38 -10.12 5.29 -2.68
C LEU A 38 -10.94 6.45 -3.24
N GLU A 39 -12.09 6.19 -3.85
CA GLU A 39 -12.93 7.22 -4.49
C GLU A 39 -13.76 8.03 -3.49
N LYS A 40 -14.38 7.35 -2.51
CA LYS A 40 -15.46 7.94 -1.70
C LYS A 40 -15.08 8.28 -0.27
N LEU A 41 -13.95 7.77 0.24
CA LEU A 41 -13.58 7.92 1.64
C LEU A 41 -12.31 8.76 1.82
N PRO A 42 -12.27 9.67 2.81
CA PRO A 42 -11.08 10.44 3.13
C PRO A 42 -10.09 9.60 3.96
N ILE A 43 -9.43 8.64 3.31
CA ILE A 43 -8.36 7.84 3.94
C ILE A 43 -6.99 8.48 3.68
N ASN A 44 -6.03 8.26 4.58
CA ASN A 44 -4.67 8.77 4.39
C ASN A 44 -3.79 7.76 3.63
N ILE A 45 -3.91 6.47 3.96
CA ILE A 45 -3.06 5.42 3.40
C ILE A 45 -3.86 4.18 3.01
N LEU A 46 -3.64 3.69 1.79
CA LEU A 46 -4.13 2.37 1.34
C LEU A 46 -3.02 1.33 1.49
N LEU A 47 -3.16 0.42 2.46
CA LEU A 47 -2.22 -0.68 2.71
C LEU A 47 -2.52 -1.89 1.82
N LEU A 48 -1.60 -2.17 0.90
CA LEU A 48 -1.66 -3.29 -0.03
C LEU A 48 -0.92 -4.52 0.52
N ASN A 49 -1.66 -5.61 0.67
CA ASN A 49 -1.10 -6.93 0.98
C ASN A 49 -0.77 -7.68 -0.32
N GLN A 50 0.47 -8.10 -0.50
CA GLN A 50 0.98 -8.75 -1.71
C GLN A 50 0.94 -10.27 -1.62
N LYS A 51 0.73 -10.84 -0.43
CA LYS A 51 0.65 -12.28 -0.23
C LYS A 51 -0.60 -12.89 -0.89
N ASN A 52 -0.46 -14.09 -1.45
CA ASN A 52 -1.54 -14.92 -2.02
C ASN A 52 -2.38 -14.30 -3.16
N ARG A 53 -1.87 -13.31 -3.90
CA ARG A 53 -2.50 -12.87 -5.15
C ARG A 53 -2.12 -13.83 -6.30
N LYS A 54 -3.07 -14.15 -7.18
CA LYS A 54 -2.82 -14.90 -8.42
C LYS A 54 -2.46 -13.91 -9.53
N ASP A 55 -1.33 -14.13 -10.19
CA ASP A 55 -0.90 -13.29 -11.30
C ASP A 55 -1.79 -13.49 -12.52
N PHE A 56 -1.96 -12.44 -13.32
CA PHE A 56 -2.64 -12.52 -14.61
C PHE A 56 -1.67 -13.02 -15.67
N ALA A 57 -2.19 -13.53 -16.79
CA ALA A 57 -1.36 -14.08 -17.87
C ALA A 57 -0.31 -13.09 -18.41
N LYS A 58 -0.60 -11.78 -18.42
CA LYS A 58 0.28 -10.73 -18.98
C LYS A 58 0.96 -9.85 -17.93
N GLN A 59 0.53 -9.90 -16.67
CA GLN A 59 1.02 -9.00 -15.63
C GLN A 59 0.84 -9.59 -14.23
N ARG A 60 1.72 -9.19 -13.30
CA ARG A 60 1.57 -9.59 -11.90
C ARG A 60 0.42 -8.82 -11.27
N ASN A 61 -0.37 -9.51 -10.47
CA ASN A 61 -1.44 -8.89 -9.71
C ASN A 61 -0.86 -8.36 -8.40
N SER A 62 -0.62 -7.04 -8.35
CA SER A 62 -0.04 -6.35 -7.18
C SER A 62 -1.09 -5.55 -6.38
N GLY A 63 -2.37 -5.65 -6.74
CA GLY A 63 -3.47 -4.89 -6.14
C GLY A 63 -3.45 -3.38 -6.48
N LEU A 64 -2.57 -2.94 -7.38
CA LEU A 64 -2.48 -1.54 -7.81
C LEU A 64 -2.44 -1.46 -9.34
N ASN A 65 -3.37 -0.69 -9.90
CA ASN A 65 -3.44 -0.40 -11.32
C ASN A 65 -3.21 1.09 -11.58
N GLN A 66 -2.91 1.45 -12.83
CA GLN A 66 -2.71 2.85 -13.22
C GLN A 66 -3.95 3.73 -12.91
N VAL A 67 -5.15 3.19 -13.03
CA VAL A 67 -6.40 3.89 -12.70
C VAL A 67 -6.48 4.18 -11.20
N LEU A 68 -6.23 3.18 -10.36
CA LEU A 68 -6.23 3.33 -8.89
C LEU A 68 -5.17 4.34 -8.43
N ALA A 69 -3.99 4.31 -9.05
CA ALA A 69 -2.95 5.30 -8.79
C ALA A 69 -3.41 6.73 -9.11
N LYS A 70 -4.07 6.95 -10.25
CA LYS A 70 -4.62 8.27 -10.59
C LYS A 70 -5.67 8.75 -9.57
N ILE A 71 -6.55 7.85 -9.12
CA ILE A 71 -7.56 8.15 -8.10
C ILE A 71 -6.88 8.52 -6.78
N ALA A 72 -5.91 7.71 -6.33
CA ALA A 72 -5.14 7.96 -5.12
C ALA A 72 -4.44 9.33 -5.17
N LYS A 73 -3.86 9.69 -6.31
CA LYS A 73 -3.28 11.03 -6.51
C LYS A 73 -4.31 12.15 -6.38
N LYS A 74 -5.46 12.01 -7.05
CA LYS A 74 -6.55 13.00 -7.04
C LYS A 74 -7.02 13.27 -5.61
N ASN A 75 -7.12 12.21 -4.81
CA ASN A 75 -7.62 12.27 -3.45
C ASN A 75 -6.51 12.42 -2.39
N LYS A 76 -5.26 12.65 -2.81
CA LYS A 76 -4.07 12.79 -1.94
C LYS A 76 -3.84 11.62 -0.98
N ILE A 77 -4.14 10.41 -1.43
CA ILE A 77 -4.00 9.16 -0.67
C ILE A 77 -2.62 8.55 -0.95
N GLN A 78 -1.91 8.17 0.12
CA GLN A 78 -0.62 7.49 0.03
C GLN A 78 -0.80 5.97 -0.11
N ILE A 79 0.18 5.29 -0.71
CA ILE A 79 0.15 3.82 -0.83
C ILE A 79 1.05 3.18 0.22
N GLY A 80 0.48 2.29 1.02
CA GLY A 80 1.16 1.51 2.04
C GLY A 80 1.59 0.15 1.52
N ILE A 81 2.82 -0.27 1.83
CA ILE A 81 3.27 -1.66 1.67
C ILE A 81 3.39 -2.30 3.05
N ASN A 82 2.86 -3.52 3.18
CA ASN A 82 3.03 -4.31 4.39
C ASN A 82 4.47 -4.85 4.49
N PHE A 83 5.25 -4.29 5.41
CA PHE A 83 6.65 -4.67 5.62
C PHE A 83 6.80 -6.07 6.21
N ASP A 84 5.80 -6.56 6.94
CA ASP A 84 5.88 -7.89 7.56
C ASP A 84 5.86 -9.01 6.50
N GLU A 85 5.26 -8.75 5.33
CA GLU A 85 5.30 -9.68 4.20
C GLU A 85 6.70 -9.80 3.58
N LEU A 86 7.55 -8.79 3.71
CA LEU A 86 8.93 -8.85 3.21
C LEU A 86 9.83 -9.75 4.08
N LYS A 87 9.40 -10.08 5.30
CA LYS A 87 10.08 -11.01 6.22
C LYS A 87 9.69 -12.48 5.98
N GLU A 88 8.94 -12.78 4.93
CA GLU A 88 8.52 -14.15 4.60
C GLU A 88 9.72 -15.10 4.51
N LYS A 89 9.58 -16.30 5.12
CA LYS A 89 10.67 -17.29 5.19
C LYS A 89 10.84 -18.04 3.87
N ASN A 90 9.75 -18.22 3.12
CA ASN A 90 9.79 -18.94 1.85
C ASN A 90 10.40 -18.06 0.74
N PRO A 91 11.53 -18.45 0.13
CA PRO A 91 12.22 -17.63 -0.87
C PRO A 91 11.40 -17.40 -2.13
N LYS A 92 10.57 -18.37 -2.54
CA LYS A 92 9.71 -18.28 -3.73
C LYS A 92 8.59 -17.25 -3.53
N ILE A 93 7.97 -17.26 -2.36
CA ILE A 93 6.91 -16.29 -2.03
C ILE A 93 7.51 -14.90 -1.83
N LYS A 94 8.68 -14.83 -1.17
CA LYS A 94 9.41 -13.58 -0.95
C LYS A 94 9.80 -12.90 -2.26
N SER A 95 10.31 -13.64 -3.24
CA SER A 95 10.67 -13.07 -4.54
C SER A 95 9.46 -12.52 -5.29
N GLN A 96 8.31 -13.20 -5.22
CA GLN A 96 7.04 -12.71 -5.78
C GLN A 96 6.57 -11.41 -5.10
N ILE A 97 6.65 -11.33 -3.78
CA ILE A 97 6.29 -10.12 -3.02
C ILE A 97 7.18 -8.95 -3.42
N ILE A 98 8.50 -9.15 -3.44
CA ILE A 98 9.47 -8.11 -3.85
C ILE A 98 9.18 -7.65 -5.28
N ALA A 99 8.91 -8.58 -6.18
CA ALA A 99 8.59 -8.28 -7.58
C ALA A 99 7.32 -7.42 -7.72
N ARG A 100 6.29 -7.69 -6.92
CA ARG A 100 5.04 -6.89 -6.87
C ARG A 100 5.27 -5.51 -6.24
N VAL A 101 6.07 -5.43 -5.18
CA VAL A 101 6.47 -4.18 -4.56
C VAL A 101 7.21 -3.28 -5.55
N LYS A 102 8.18 -3.81 -6.30
CA LYS A 102 8.89 -3.07 -7.35
C LYS A 102 7.93 -2.53 -8.43
N GLN A 103 6.93 -3.32 -8.83
CA GLN A 103 5.90 -2.87 -9.77
C GLN A 103 5.07 -1.72 -9.19
N ASN A 104 4.67 -1.82 -7.93
CA ASN A 104 3.92 -0.75 -7.26
C ASN A 104 4.73 0.53 -7.13
N ILE A 105 6.02 0.43 -6.83
CA ILE A 105 6.94 1.58 -6.79
C ILE A 105 7.01 2.25 -8.16
N LYS A 106 7.14 1.48 -9.25
CA LYS A 106 7.14 2.03 -10.62
C LYS A 106 5.84 2.77 -10.94
N LEU A 107 4.68 2.20 -10.56
CA LEU A 107 3.37 2.83 -10.76
C LEU A 107 3.19 4.10 -9.93
N CYS A 108 3.64 4.09 -8.67
CA CYS A 108 3.57 5.25 -7.79
C CYS A 108 4.52 6.35 -8.25
N ASN A 109 5.74 6.01 -8.68
CA ASN A 109 6.70 6.97 -9.23
C ASN A 109 6.14 7.63 -10.50
N LYS A 110 5.57 6.86 -11.43
CA LYS A 110 4.94 7.39 -12.66
C LYS A 110 3.84 8.40 -12.36
N ASN A 111 3.06 8.17 -11.30
CA ASN A 111 1.95 9.04 -10.92
C ASN A 111 2.33 10.10 -9.88
N LYS A 112 3.57 10.13 -9.38
CA LYS A 112 4.04 11.00 -8.28
C LYS A 112 3.22 10.82 -7.00
N ILE A 113 3.03 9.57 -6.57
CA ILE A 113 2.33 9.21 -5.33
C ILE A 113 3.35 8.78 -4.29
N GLN A 114 3.20 9.25 -3.05
CA GLN A 114 4.05 8.84 -1.94
C GLN A 114 3.72 7.41 -1.49
N MET A 115 4.77 6.66 -1.15
CA MET A 115 4.64 5.32 -0.59
C MET A 115 5.18 5.27 0.83
N LYS A 116 4.55 4.47 1.69
CA LYS A 116 5.03 4.22 3.05
C LYS A 116 5.12 2.74 3.36
N PHE A 117 6.13 2.35 4.12
CA PHE A 117 6.21 1.01 4.68
C PHE A 117 5.47 0.99 6.02
N ILE A 118 4.50 0.09 6.15
CA ILE A 118 3.74 -0.11 7.39
C ILE A 118 4.03 -1.51 7.90
N SER A 119 4.39 -1.62 9.18
CA SER A 119 4.54 -2.89 9.89
C SER A 119 3.58 -2.88 11.07
N LYS A 120 3.04 -4.05 11.44
CA LYS A 120 2.31 -4.22 12.70
C LYS A 120 3.25 -4.38 13.90
N GLY A 121 4.55 -4.62 13.68
CA GLY A 121 5.55 -4.84 14.72
C GLY A 121 6.61 -3.74 14.83
N LYS A 122 7.73 -4.05 15.51
CA LYS A 122 8.88 -3.14 15.60
C LYS A 122 9.39 -2.80 14.20
N ILE A 123 9.20 -1.55 13.82
CA ILE A 123 9.75 -0.95 12.61
C ILE A 123 11.27 -0.83 12.82
N LYS A 124 12.07 -1.29 11.84
CA LYS A 124 13.53 -1.09 11.85
C LYS A 124 13.83 0.41 11.85
N LYS A 125 15.05 0.82 12.23
CA LYS A 125 15.46 2.23 12.22
C LYS A 125 15.13 2.88 10.86
N SER A 126 14.70 4.14 10.83
CA SER A 126 14.32 4.87 9.58
C SER A 126 15.40 4.75 8.49
N HIS A 127 16.68 4.75 8.89
CA HIS A 127 17.82 4.51 8.00
C HIS A 127 17.72 3.19 7.18
N ASP A 128 17.34 2.09 7.84
CA ASP A 128 17.27 0.77 7.19
C ASP A 128 16.10 0.70 6.21
N ILE A 129 15.00 1.39 6.53
CA ILE A 129 13.81 1.47 5.67
C ILE A 129 14.15 2.28 4.41
N LYS A 130 14.87 3.39 4.57
CA LYS A 130 15.35 4.21 3.44
C LYS A 130 16.26 3.40 2.53
N SER A 131 17.23 2.71 3.12
CA SER A 131 18.14 1.82 2.39
C SER A 131 17.38 0.73 1.63
N LEU A 132 16.38 0.10 2.27
CA LEU A 132 15.52 -0.89 1.61
C LEU A 132 14.71 -0.28 0.47
N GLY A 133 14.13 0.91 0.67
CA GLY A 133 13.41 1.64 -0.37
C GLY A 133 14.27 1.85 -1.61
N LEU A 134 15.51 2.30 -1.43
CA LEU A 134 16.48 2.49 -2.52
C LEU A 134 16.78 1.18 -3.27
N ILE A 135 17.01 0.07 -2.54
CA ILE A 135 17.24 -1.26 -3.13
C ILE A 135 16.01 -1.74 -3.94
N LEU A 136 14.80 -1.38 -3.50
CA LEU A 136 13.55 -1.69 -4.18
C LEU A 136 13.24 -0.73 -5.34
N SER A 137 14.20 0.13 -5.72
CA SER A 137 14.09 1.12 -6.79
C SER A 137 13.11 2.26 -6.50
N MET A 138 12.92 2.61 -5.21
CA MET A 138 12.24 3.85 -4.84
C MET A 138 13.13 5.05 -5.17
N PRO A 139 12.57 6.11 -5.76
CA PRO A 139 13.32 7.34 -6.01
C PRO A 139 13.58 8.09 -4.70
N THR A 140 14.67 8.86 -4.66
CA THR A 140 15.13 9.58 -3.46
C THR A 140 14.11 10.55 -2.87
N TRP A 141 13.29 11.20 -3.71
CA TRP A 141 12.20 12.07 -3.26
C TRP A 141 11.12 11.31 -2.47
N MET A 142 10.89 10.04 -2.81
CA MET A 142 9.90 9.18 -2.14
C MET A 142 10.46 8.62 -0.83
N THR A 143 11.77 8.33 -0.78
CA THR A 143 12.41 7.81 0.43
C THR A 143 12.69 8.89 1.49
N LYS A 144 12.68 10.17 1.11
CA LYS A 144 12.93 11.27 2.05
C LYS A 144 11.86 11.36 3.15
N GLU A 145 10.64 10.93 2.84
CA GLU A 145 9.47 10.97 3.72
C GLU A 145 9.18 9.64 4.45
N LEU A 146 10.13 8.69 4.40
CA LEU A 146 10.09 7.40 5.10
C LEU A 146 10.74 7.44 6.49
#